data_AF-A0A084XX36-F1
#
_entry.id   AF-A0A084XX36-F1
#
_cell.length_a   1.000
_cell.length_b   1.000
_cell.length_c   1.000
_cell.angle_alpha   90.00
_cell.angle_beta   90.00
_cell.angle_gamma   90.00
#
_symmetry.space_group_name_H-M   'P 1'
#
loop_
_entity.id
_entity.type
_entity.pdbx_description
1 polymer ?
#
loop_
_entity_poly.entity_id
_entity_poly.type
_entity_poly.pdbx_seq_one_letter_code
_entity_poly.pdbx_strand_id
1 'polypeptide(L)'
;MSLPAAQLPGVVRLVTRRFGAAADCLRIMSLLFKGRFMYAGLVDWPWWAYVLIALGLTHVTIVSVTIFLHRHQAHRALDLHPLVAHFFRLWLWLSTGMVTREWASIHRKHHAKCETAEDPHSPQVFGIHRVLWTGVFLYVREARNQDTIARYGRGTPDDWIENHLYTPWHKLGVLLMLLIDLTVFGVLAGTLIWLVQVAWIPFWAAGVINGLGHFWGYRNFSPPDASTNISPWGILIGGEELHNNHHTFPTSARLSIRWYEVDIGWLYIRILAALGLAHVKKVAPRPRLGDLRPVVDFDTLQAVIVNRYDVLSQYARSLKQVYREELATLQDGRRFKGMKRWLAADAGAVPQEQRSRLELLLGESRALQTAYAMRQELATVWERSNASREHLLRALQDWCERAENSGVRQLQELSLRLRSYVLA
;
A
#
# COMPACT_ATOMS: atom_id res chain seq x y z
N MET A 1 -43.45 56.37 59.32
CA MET A 1 -42.94 57.59 58.69
C MET A 1 -42.17 57.19 57.45
N SER A 2 -42.85 57.27 56.31
CA SER A 2 -42.34 57.04 54.97
C SER A 2 -41.79 58.35 54.40
N LEU A 3 -40.52 58.36 53.98
CA LEU A 3 -39.90 59.39 53.16
C LEU A 3 -38.95 58.72 52.14
N PRO A 4 -38.74 59.33 50.96
CA PRO A 4 -38.93 58.65 49.68
C PRO A 4 -37.64 58.28 48.95
N ALA A 5 -37.76 57.31 48.05
CA ALA A 5 -36.73 56.92 47.09
C ALA A 5 -36.45 58.06 46.10
N ALA A 6 -35.45 58.89 46.41
CA ALA A 6 -34.91 59.90 45.50
C ALA A 6 -33.96 59.25 44.48
N GLN A 7 -34.46 59.16 43.25
CA GLN A 7 -33.79 59.21 41.95
C GLN A 7 -32.24 59.12 41.94
N LEU A 8 -31.72 57.92 41.70
CA LEU A 8 -30.35 57.74 41.17
C LEU A 8 -30.35 58.04 39.65
N PRO A 9 -29.38 58.80 39.13
CA PRO A 9 -29.34 59.22 37.72
C PRO A 9 -29.22 58.02 36.77
N GLY A 10 -29.92 58.09 35.63
CA GLY A 10 -30.12 56.99 34.67
C GLY A 10 -28.86 56.33 34.10
N VAL A 11 -27.68 56.93 34.29
CA VAL A 11 -26.39 56.37 33.84
C VAL A 11 -25.94 55.20 34.74
N VAL A 12 -26.21 55.23 36.05
CA VAL A 12 -25.81 54.15 36.97
C VAL A 12 -26.65 52.88 36.74
N ARG A 13 -27.92 53.04 36.33
CA ARG A 13 -28.83 51.92 35.99
C ARG A 13 -28.48 51.22 34.68
N LEU A 14 -27.87 51.94 33.72
CA LEU A 14 -27.44 51.36 32.44
C LEU A 14 -26.10 50.63 32.57
N VAL A 15 -25.18 51.16 33.38
CA VAL A 15 -23.88 50.55 33.67
C VAL A 15 -24.05 49.27 34.50
N THR A 16 -24.86 49.29 35.56
CA THR A 16 -25.15 48.08 36.36
C THR A 16 -25.89 46.98 35.60
N ARG A 17 -26.78 47.32 34.66
CA ARG A 17 -27.43 46.34 33.76
C ARG A 17 -26.47 45.73 32.72
N ARG A 18 -25.53 46.51 32.17
CA ARG A 18 -24.51 46.00 31.23
C ARG A 18 -23.45 45.12 31.92
N PHE A 19 -23.05 45.47 33.15
CA PHE A 19 -22.15 44.62 33.95
C PHE A 19 -22.84 43.36 34.48
N GLY A 20 -24.13 43.43 34.83
CA GLY A 20 -24.94 42.24 35.16
C GLY A 20 -25.05 41.27 34.00
N ALA A 21 -25.38 41.75 32.78
CA ALA A 21 -25.48 40.89 31.59
C ALA A 21 -24.13 40.28 31.16
N ALA A 22 -23.02 41.02 31.30
CA ALA A 22 -21.68 40.50 31.01
C ALA A 22 -21.23 39.47 32.07
N ALA A 23 -21.50 39.72 33.35
CA ALA A 23 -21.19 38.79 34.44
C ALA A 23 -22.08 37.53 34.40
N ASP A 24 -23.33 37.66 33.97
CA ASP A 24 -24.25 36.54 33.74
C ASP A 24 -23.87 35.75 32.48
N CYS A 25 -23.43 36.40 31.40
CA CYS A 25 -22.82 35.71 30.25
C CYS A 25 -21.54 34.97 30.66
N LEU A 26 -20.65 35.59 31.44
CA LEU A 26 -19.43 34.95 31.94
C LEU A 26 -19.72 33.81 32.93
N ARG A 27 -20.80 33.90 33.73
CA ARG A 27 -21.27 32.82 34.61
C ARG A 27 -21.92 31.68 33.83
N ILE A 28 -22.75 31.98 32.83
CA ILE A 28 -23.37 30.97 31.95
C ILE A 28 -22.31 30.29 31.09
N MET A 29 -21.32 31.03 30.57
CA MET A 29 -20.15 30.47 29.90
C MET A 29 -19.30 29.64 30.87
N SER A 30 -19.06 30.12 32.09
CA SER A 30 -18.35 29.36 33.14
C SER A 30 -19.09 28.09 33.58
N LEU A 31 -20.42 28.07 33.56
CA LEU A 31 -21.25 26.90 33.91
C LEU A 31 -21.40 25.92 32.75
N LEU A 32 -21.40 26.39 31.50
CA LEU A 32 -21.36 25.56 30.29
C LEU A 32 -19.98 24.94 30.04
N PHE A 33 -18.89 25.62 30.44
CA PHE A 33 -17.52 25.19 30.14
C PHE A 33 -16.81 24.36 31.22
N LYS A 34 -17.18 24.44 32.51
CA LYS A 34 -16.30 23.87 33.57
C LYS A 34 -16.40 22.37 33.82
N GLY A 35 -17.42 21.70 33.30
CA GLY A 35 -17.57 20.24 33.47
C GLY A 35 -18.03 19.55 32.21
N ARG A 36 -19.14 19.99 31.62
CA ARG A 36 -19.73 19.26 30.48
C ARG A 36 -18.90 19.36 29.21
N PHE A 37 -18.47 20.55 28.78
CA PHE A 37 -17.67 20.72 27.56
C PHE A 37 -16.28 20.06 27.60
N MET A 38 -15.76 19.80 28.80
CA MET A 38 -14.52 19.04 28.96
C MET A 38 -14.68 17.58 28.51
N TYR A 39 -15.87 17.00 28.70
CA TYR A 39 -16.14 15.57 28.45
C TYR A 39 -17.13 15.30 27.30
N ALA A 40 -18.00 16.24 26.98
CA ALA A 40 -19.04 16.15 25.97
C ALA A 40 -19.14 17.49 25.22
N GLY A 41 -18.97 17.44 23.89
CA GLY A 41 -19.00 18.63 23.03
C GLY A 41 -20.42 19.13 22.75
N LEU A 42 -20.71 19.43 21.49
CA LEU A 42 -22.08 19.74 21.05
C LEU A 42 -23.07 18.59 21.31
N VAL A 43 -22.57 17.35 21.34
CA VAL A 43 -23.37 16.16 21.57
C VAL A 43 -22.69 15.30 22.65
N ASP A 44 -23.50 14.80 23.57
CA ASP A 44 -23.06 13.87 24.62
C ASP A 44 -23.23 12.43 24.12
N TRP A 45 -22.12 11.85 23.65
CA TRP A 45 -22.11 10.50 23.09
C TRP A 45 -21.81 9.44 24.17
N PRO A 46 -22.38 8.23 24.06
CA PRO A 46 -21.94 7.13 24.89
C PRO A 46 -20.48 6.76 24.55
N TRP A 47 -19.71 6.26 25.53
CA TRP A 47 -18.27 6.03 25.38
C TRP A 47 -17.89 5.19 24.15
N TRP A 48 -18.70 4.18 23.80
CA TRP A 48 -18.45 3.29 22.67
C TRP A 48 -18.64 4.01 21.33
N ALA A 49 -19.49 5.04 21.28
CA ALA A 49 -19.71 5.81 20.06
C ALA A 49 -18.47 6.64 19.72
N TYR A 50 -17.77 7.23 20.69
CA TYR A 50 -16.49 7.91 20.43
C TYR A 50 -15.46 6.98 19.79
N VAL A 51 -15.38 5.72 20.23
CA VAL A 51 -14.50 4.70 19.65
C VAL A 51 -14.89 4.40 18.21
N LEU A 52 -16.17 4.12 17.95
CA LEU A 52 -16.65 3.84 16.59
C LEU A 52 -16.49 5.04 15.64
N ILE A 53 -16.70 6.26 16.15
CA ILE A 53 -16.46 7.49 15.41
C ILE A 53 -14.98 7.62 15.05
N ALA A 54 -14.08 7.45 16.02
CA ALA A 54 -12.64 7.51 15.75
C ALA A 54 -12.23 6.49 14.68
N LEU A 55 -12.70 5.24 14.78
CA LEU A 55 -12.47 4.19 13.79
C LEU A 55 -13.08 4.53 12.43
N GLY A 56 -14.28 5.11 12.40
CA GLY A 56 -14.93 5.57 11.16
C GLY A 56 -14.15 6.68 10.47
N LEU A 57 -13.71 7.69 11.22
CA LEU A 57 -12.93 8.81 10.70
C LEU A 57 -11.57 8.33 10.14
N THR A 58 -10.85 7.48 10.89
CA THR A 58 -9.59 6.91 10.39
C THR A 58 -9.81 6.00 9.19
N HIS A 59 -10.92 5.27 9.14
CA HIS A 59 -11.28 4.44 7.98
C HIS A 59 -11.51 5.28 6.72
N VAL A 60 -12.20 6.43 6.81
CA VAL A 60 -12.33 7.37 5.67
C VAL A 60 -10.95 7.87 5.24
N THR A 61 -10.06 8.17 6.19
CA THR A 61 -8.67 8.56 5.89
C THR A 61 -7.93 7.46 5.15
N ILE A 62 -8.02 6.21 5.61
CA ILE A 62 -7.42 5.04 4.95
C ILE A 62 -7.92 4.90 3.51
N VAL A 63 -9.25 4.93 3.31
CA VAL A 63 -9.88 4.83 1.99
C VAL A 63 -9.41 5.97 1.08
N SER A 64 -9.26 7.18 1.62
CA SER A 64 -8.73 8.33 0.88
C SER A 64 -7.27 8.12 0.48
N VAL A 65 -6.42 7.59 1.37
CA VAL A 65 -5.03 7.28 1.02
C VAL A 65 -4.96 6.19 -0.06
N THR A 66 -5.64 5.05 0.13
CA THR A 66 -5.54 3.91 -0.81
C THR A 66 -6.15 4.23 -2.18
N ILE A 67 -7.32 4.86 -2.26
CA ILE A 67 -7.99 5.11 -3.53
C ILE A 67 -7.39 6.32 -4.23
N PHE A 68 -7.27 7.46 -3.52
CA PHE A 68 -6.85 8.72 -4.13
C PHE A 68 -5.33 8.84 -4.24
N LEU A 69 -4.59 8.82 -3.12
CA LEU A 69 -3.14 9.03 -3.18
C LEU A 69 -2.41 7.87 -3.86
N HIS A 70 -2.77 6.64 -3.48
CA HIS A 70 -2.05 5.46 -3.93
C HIS A 70 -2.46 5.01 -5.35
N ARG A 71 -3.69 4.48 -5.51
CA ARG A 71 -4.12 3.86 -6.77
C ARG A 71 -4.37 4.90 -7.87
N HIS A 72 -5.00 6.04 -7.56
CA HIS A 72 -5.30 7.08 -8.54
C HIS A 72 -4.09 7.99 -8.84
N GLN A 73 -3.49 8.63 -7.82
CA GLN A 73 -2.42 9.60 -8.05
C GLN A 73 -1.08 8.94 -8.33
N ALA A 74 -0.58 8.07 -7.46
CA ALA A 74 0.75 7.50 -7.65
C ALA A 74 0.82 6.54 -8.84
N HIS A 75 -0.17 5.65 -9.00
CA HIS A 75 -0.12 4.54 -9.97
C HIS A 75 -1.02 4.65 -11.20
N ARG A 76 -1.92 5.64 -11.26
CA ARG A 76 -2.84 5.84 -12.39
C ARG A 76 -3.66 4.60 -12.74
N ALA A 77 -4.01 3.80 -11.74
CA ALA A 77 -4.73 2.55 -11.90
C ALA A 77 -6.23 2.74 -12.19
N LEU A 78 -6.77 3.90 -11.82
CA LEU A 78 -8.14 4.33 -12.08
C LEU A 78 -8.20 5.84 -12.25
N ASP A 79 -9.27 6.31 -12.88
CA ASP A 79 -9.70 7.71 -12.85
C ASP A 79 -10.88 7.87 -11.91
N LEU A 80 -10.92 9.00 -11.21
CA LEU A 80 -12.01 9.36 -10.29
C LEU A 80 -12.77 10.53 -10.88
N HIS A 81 -14.09 10.56 -10.66
CA HIS A 81 -14.89 11.73 -10.92
C HIS A 81 -14.36 12.94 -10.13
N PRO A 82 -14.30 14.16 -10.70
CA PRO A 82 -13.70 15.32 -10.05
C PRO A 82 -14.21 15.60 -8.64
N LEU A 83 -15.52 15.43 -8.39
CA LEU A 83 -16.11 15.59 -7.06
C LEU A 83 -15.56 14.60 -6.03
N VAL A 84 -15.39 13.34 -6.42
CA VAL A 84 -14.85 12.29 -5.53
C VAL A 84 -13.36 12.54 -5.28
N ALA A 85 -12.61 12.90 -6.32
CA ALA A 85 -11.21 13.29 -6.19
C ALA A 85 -11.05 14.49 -5.24
N HIS A 86 -11.90 15.50 -5.37
CA HIS A 86 -11.89 16.67 -4.50
C HIS A 86 -12.27 16.34 -3.06
N PHE A 87 -13.29 15.50 -2.83
CA PHE A 87 -13.64 15.01 -1.50
C PHE A 87 -12.43 14.37 -0.81
N PHE A 88 -11.73 13.46 -1.49
CA PHE A 88 -10.55 12.82 -0.92
C PHE A 88 -9.42 13.81 -0.62
N ARG A 89 -9.18 14.79 -1.51
CA ARG A 89 -8.18 15.86 -1.28
C ARG A 89 -8.51 16.67 -0.04
N LEU A 90 -9.76 17.15 0.07
CA LEU A 90 -10.23 17.91 1.21
C LEU A 90 -10.11 17.11 2.51
N TRP A 91 -10.56 15.85 2.48
CA TRP A 91 -10.51 14.97 3.63
C TRP A 91 -9.07 14.79 4.12
N LEU A 92 -8.14 14.46 3.22
CA LEU A 92 -6.74 14.26 3.55
C LEU A 92 -6.06 15.53 4.05
N TRP A 93 -6.42 16.69 3.48
CA TRP A 93 -5.96 17.99 3.94
C TRP A 93 -6.38 18.26 5.39
N LEU A 94 -7.63 17.93 5.75
CA LEU A 94 -8.14 18.06 7.11
C LEU A 94 -7.49 17.03 8.06
N SER A 95 -7.47 15.75 7.70
CA SER A 95 -7.13 14.68 8.64
C SER A 95 -5.63 14.43 8.78
N THR A 96 -4.82 14.77 7.77
CA THR A 96 -3.40 14.41 7.72
C THR A 96 -2.47 15.55 7.31
N GLY A 97 -2.97 16.54 6.57
CA GLY A 97 -2.15 17.61 6.01
C GLY A 97 -1.13 17.10 4.97
N MET A 98 -1.35 15.93 4.37
CA MET A 98 -0.48 15.40 3.32
C MET A 98 -0.68 16.18 2.02
N VAL A 99 0.43 16.60 1.42
CA VAL A 99 0.46 17.23 0.10
C VAL A 99 0.51 16.13 -0.96
N THR A 100 -0.45 16.16 -1.90
CA THR A 100 -0.61 15.11 -2.94
C THR A 100 0.67 14.89 -3.72
N ARG A 101 1.32 15.98 -4.13
CA ARG A 101 2.54 15.94 -4.94
C ARG A 101 3.72 15.31 -4.19
N GLU A 102 3.88 15.63 -2.92
CA GLU A 102 4.93 15.05 -2.07
C GLU A 102 4.74 13.54 -1.94
N TRP A 103 3.54 13.13 -1.53
CA TRP A 103 3.23 11.73 -1.29
C TRP A 103 3.41 10.87 -2.55
N ALA A 104 2.82 11.30 -3.68
CA ALA A 104 2.93 10.57 -4.93
C ALA A 104 4.39 10.50 -5.43
N SER A 105 5.18 11.56 -5.24
CA SER A 105 6.61 11.57 -5.64
C SER A 105 7.41 10.55 -4.84
N ILE A 106 7.25 10.55 -3.51
CA ILE A 106 7.99 9.66 -2.61
C ILE A 106 7.60 8.21 -2.87
N HIS A 107 6.32 7.92 -3.06
CA HIS A 107 5.84 6.57 -3.38
C HIS A 107 6.37 6.06 -4.72
N ARG A 108 6.36 6.92 -5.75
CA ARG A 108 6.92 6.57 -7.07
C ARG A 108 8.43 6.35 -6.99
N LYS A 109 9.16 7.17 -6.22
CA LYS A 109 10.59 6.97 -5.97
C LYS A 109 10.85 5.63 -5.28
N HIS A 110 10.05 5.29 -4.26
CA HIS A 110 10.13 4.00 -3.59
C HIS A 110 9.97 2.83 -4.58
N HIS A 111 8.96 2.84 -5.44
CA HIS A 111 8.85 1.80 -6.48
C HIS A 111 10.02 1.79 -7.47
N ALA A 112 10.51 2.96 -7.89
CA ALA A 112 11.60 3.07 -8.86
C ALA A 112 12.96 2.65 -8.30
N LYS A 113 13.16 2.79 -6.98
CA LYS A 113 14.43 2.57 -6.28
C LYS A 113 14.31 1.53 -5.18
N CYS A 114 13.30 0.67 -5.25
CA CYS A 114 12.90 -0.26 -4.20
C CYS A 114 14.10 -1.06 -3.69
N GLU A 115 14.29 -1.10 -2.37
CA GLU A 115 15.41 -1.80 -1.71
C GLU A 115 16.83 -1.38 -2.10
N THR A 116 16.98 -0.22 -2.73
CA THR A 116 18.29 0.40 -2.94
C THR A 116 18.55 1.49 -1.89
N ALA A 117 19.79 1.97 -1.79
CA ALA A 117 20.12 3.10 -0.91
C ALA A 117 19.36 4.40 -1.25
N GLU A 118 18.80 4.50 -2.46
CA GLU A 118 17.97 5.62 -2.89
C GLU A 118 16.49 5.47 -2.53
N ASP A 119 16.04 4.29 -2.08
CA ASP A 119 14.69 4.09 -1.56
C ASP A 119 14.49 4.97 -0.30
N PRO A 120 13.48 5.86 -0.27
CA PRO A 120 13.29 6.76 0.87
C PRO A 120 12.99 6.05 2.19
N HIS A 121 12.42 4.84 2.15
CA HIS A 121 11.96 4.12 3.34
C HIS A 121 12.14 2.60 3.28
N SER A 122 13.17 2.11 2.57
CA SER A 122 13.50 0.68 2.57
C SER A 122 13.87 0.19 3.98
N PRO A 123 13.15 -0.81 4.55
CA PRO A 123 13.55 -1.44 5.80
C PRO A 123 14.77 -2.37 5.63
N GLN A 124 15.11 -2.77 4.39
CA GLN A 124 16.31 -3.54 4.10
C GLN A 124 17.58 -2.67 4.20
N VAL A 125 17.47 -1.37 3.91
CA VAL A 125 18.57 -0.41 4.02
C VAL A 125 18.60 0.27 5.39
N PHE A 126 17.47 0.80 5.86
CA PHE A 126 17.40 1.59 7.09
C PHE A 126 17.18 0.76 8.35
N GLY A 127 16.85 -0.51 8.21
CA GLY A 127 16.47 -1.40 9.30
C GLY A 127 15.00 -1.27 9.68
N ILE A 128 14.38 -2.40 10.01
CA ILE A 128 12.94 -2.50 10.27
C ILE A 128 12.47 -1.61 11.43
N HIS A 129 13.23 -1.51 12.52
CA HIS A 129 12.85 -0.67 13.67
C HIS A 129 12.79 0.81 13.31
N ARG A 130 13.71 1.27 12.45
CA ARG A 130 13.74 2.67 12.01
C ARG A 130 12.52 2.98 11.16
N VAL A 131 12.17 2.11 10.19
CA VAL A 131 11.00 2.33 9.35
C VAL A 131 9.71 2.24 10.17
N LEU A 132 9.55 1.21 11.02
CA LEU A 132 8.32 1.02 11.81
C LEU A 132 8.00 2.20 12.73
N TRP A 133 8.99 2.70 13.46
CA TRP A 133 8.75 3.71 14.51
C TRP A 133 9.04 5.14 14.06
N THR A 134 9.87 5.32 13.04
CA THR A 134 10.33 6.64 12.58
C THR A 134 10.11 6.87 11.08
N GLY A 135 9.35 6.01 10.39
CA GLY A 135 9.10 6.08 8.95
C GLY A 135 8.53 7.44 8.48
N VAL A 136 7.72 8.09 9.32
CA VAL A 136 7.24 9.46 9.06
C VAL A 136 8.36 10.48 8.92
N PHE A 137 9.46 10.35 9.68
CA PHE A 137 10.60 11.26 9.55
C PHE A 137 11.41 11.00 8.28
N LEU A 138 11.47 9.74 7.82
CA LEU A 138 12.04 9.40 6.51
C LEU A 138 11.22 10.02 5.39
N TYR A 139 9.89 9.95 5.48
CA TYR A 139 8.97 10.62 4.57
C TYR A 139 9.20 12.13 4.56
N VAL A 140 9.18 12.80 5.72
CA VAL A 140 9.36 14.27 5.82
C VAL A 140 10.71 14.71 5.26
N ARG A 141 11.78 13.93 5.50
CA ARG A 141 13.10 14.20 4.93
C ARG A 141 13.05 14.17 3.39
N GLU A 142 12.40 13.14 2.82
CA GLU A 142 12.30 13.01 1.36
C GLU A 142 11.34 14.05 0.75
N ALA A 143 10.27 14.45 1.45
CA ALA A 143 9.34 15.48 0.99
C ALA A 143 10.03 16.84 0.78
N ARG A 144 11.09 17.12 1.55
CA ARG A 144 11.91 18.33 1.41
C ARG A 144 12.90 18.25 0.23
N ASN A 145 13.09 17.09 -0.38
CA ASN A 145 14.01 16.89 -1.48
C ASN A 145 13.39 17.34 -2.82
N GLN A 146 13.77 18.53 -3.28
CA GLN A 146 13.22 19.12 -4.50
C GLN A 146 13.53 18.31 -5.78
N ASP A 147 14.66 17.58 -5.82
CA ASP A 147 14.97 16.71 -6.96
C ASP A 147 13.97 15.56 -7.07
N THR A 148 13.59 14.96 -5.95
CA THR A 148 12.55 13.92 -5.91
C THR A 148 11.20 14.47 -6.36
N ILE A 149 10.80 15.65 -5.88
CA ILE A 149 9.52 16.27 -6.25
C ILE A 149 9.49 16.65 -7.74
N ALA A 150 10.60 17.12 -8.29
CA ALA A 150 10.73 17.49 -9.70
C ALA A 150 10.69 16.26 -10.63
N ARG A 151 11.40 15.19 -10.27
CA ARG A 151 11.49 13.95 -11.07
C ARG A 151 10.21 13.12 -11.01
N TYR A 152 9.66 12.93 -9.81
CA TYR A 152 8.59 11.96 -9.58
C TYR A 152 7.20 12.59 -9.38
N GLY A 153 7.08 13.91 -9.27
CA GLY A 153 5.81 14.59 -8.95
C GLY A 153 4.87 14.88 -10.13
N ARG A 154 5.23 14.50 -11.35
CA ARG A 154 4.48 14.86 -12.57
C ARG A 154 3.04 14.33 -12.57
N GLY A 155 2.13 15.09 -13.17
CA GLY A 155 0.71 14.78 -13.34
C GLY A 155 -0.13 14.84 -12.06
N THR A 156 0.45 15.23 -10.93
CA THR A 156 -0.34 15.49 -9.71
C THR A 156 -1.16 16.78 -9.88
N PRO A 157 -2.24 16.99 -9.09
CA PRO A 157 -3.06 18.19 -9.23
C PRO A 157 -2.23 19.46 -9.14
N ASP A 158 -2.52 20.42 -10.01
CA ASP A 158 -1.90 21.74 -10.09
C ASP A 158 -2.95 22.84 -10.29
N ASP A 159 -4.20 22.54 -9.94
CA ASP A 159 -5.30 23.50 -9.97
C ASP A 159 -5.16 24.59 -8.90
N TRP A 160 -6.03 25.61 -9.01
CA TRP A 160 -6.01 26.76 -8.11
C TRP A 160 -6.08 26.38 -6.63
N ILE A 161 -6.92 25.40 -6.27
CA ILE A 161 -7.11 24.97 -4.87
C ILE A 161 -5.85 24.28 -4.36
N GLU A 162 -5.20 23.43 -5.17
CA GLU A 162 -3.94 22.79 -4.76
C GLU A 162 -2.86 23.84 -4.47
N ASN A 163 -2.71 24.81 -5.37
CA ASN A 163 -1.62 25.78 -5.33
C ASN A 163 -1.81 26.90 -4.30
N HIS A 164 -3.06 27.24 -3.95
CA HIS A 164 -3.35 28.38 -3.06
C HIS A 164 -3.89 27.97 -1.69
N LEU A 165 -4.48 26.77 -1.56
CA LEU A 165 -5.05 26.29 -0.30
C LEU A 165 -4.35 25.01 0.19
N TYR A 166 -4.47 23.90 -0.54
CA TYR A 166 -4.08 22.61 0.01
C TYR A 166 -2.58 22.48 0.27
N THR A 167 -1.73 22.90 -0.67
CA THR A 167 -0.27 22.80 -0.48
C THR A 167 0.27 23.84 0.51
N PRO A 168 0.01 25.16 0.36
CA PRO A 168 0.62 26.15 1.23
C PRO A 168 0.08 26.09 2.66
N TRP A 169 -1.19 25.73 2.82
CA TRP A 169 -1.90 25.72 4.11
C TRP A 169 -2.21 24.30 4.60
N HIS A 170 -1.42 23.30 4.23
CA HIS A 170 -1.63 21.91 4.65
C HIS A 170 -1.77 21.73 6.18
N LYS A 171 -1.03 22.51 6.98
CA LYS A 171 -1.15 22.51 8.45
C LYS A 171 -2.46 23.13 8.96
N LEU A 172 -3.03 24.07 8.21
CA LEU A 172 -4.30 24.70 8.57
C LEU A 172 -5.42 23.67 8.55
N GLY A 173 -5.44 22.74 7.60
CA GLY A 173 -6.44 21.67 7.55
C GLY A 173 -6.44 20.82 8.82
N VAL A 174 -5.25 20.39 9.25
CA VAL A 174 -5.08 19.62 10.49
C VAL A 174 -5.53 20.41 11.73
N LEU A 175 -5.24 21.71 11.77
CA LEU A 175 -5.74 22.59 12.84
C LEU A 175 -7.27 22.74 12.81
N LEU A 176 -7.87 22.89 11.62
CA LEU A 176 -9.32 22.96 11.48
C LEU A 176 -9.99 21.65 11.92
N MET A 177 -9.40 20.49 11.61
CA MET A 177 -9.90 19.20 12.10
C MET A 177 -9.86 19.12 13.63
N LEU A 178 -8.79 19.61 14.26
CA LEU A 178 -8.73 19.70 15.72
C LEU A 178 -9.89 20.55 16.27
N LEU A 179 -10.12 21.73 15.70
CA LEU A 179 -11.19 22.61 16.15
C LEU A 179 -12.58 21.98 15.96
N ILE A 180 -12.79 21.23 14.86
CA ILE A 180 -14.01 20.47 14.62
C ILE A 180 -14.18 19.40 15.71
N ASP A 181 -13.15 18.58 15.96
CA ASP A 181 -13.22 17.51 16.95
C ASP A 181 -13.46 18.03 18.36
N LEU A 182 -12.76 19.09 18.76
CA LEU A 182 -12.96 19.74 20.07
C LEU A 182 -14.39 20.28 20.23
N THR A 183 -14.94 20.85 19.15
CA THR A 183 -16.30 21.41 19.17
C THR A 183 -17.35 20.31 19.27
N VAL A 184 -17.22 19.27 18.44
CA VAL A 184 -18.22 18.20 18.32
C VAL A 184 -18.16 17.24 19.51
N PHE A 185 -16.97 16.86 19.96
CA PHE A 185 -16.76 15.80 20.95
C PHE A 185 -16.33 16.32 22.33
N GLY A 186 -16.04 17.60 22.46
CA GLY A 186 -15.54 18.19 23.71
C GLY A 186 -14.02 18.10 23.81
N VAL A 187 -13.44 18.77 24.81
CA VAL A 187 -11.99 18.98 24.84
C VAL A 187 -11.21 17.67 24.96
N LEU A 188 -11.56 16.80 25.91
CA LEU A 188 -10.81 15.56 26.15
C LEU A 188 -10.99 14.56 25.01
N ALA A 189 -12.24 14.18 24.71
CA ALA A 189 -12.54 13.18 23.69
C ALA A 189 -12.13 13.68 22.30
N GLY A 190 -12.40 14.94 21.97
CA GLY A 190 -12.00 15.56 20.70
C GLY A 190 -10.48 15.56 20.50
N THR A 191 -9.70 15.90 21.54
CA THR A 191 -8.23 15.83 21.46
C THR A 191 -7.75 14.39 21.21
N LEU A 192 -8.32 13.40 21.90
CA LEU A 192 -7.93 11.99 21.74
C LEU A 192 -8.28 11.46 20.34
N ILE A 193 -9.48 11.76 19.85
CA ILE A 193 -9.92 11.39 18.49
C ILE A 193 -8.98 12.01 17.45
N TRP A 194 -8.69 13.31 17.58
CA TRP A 194 -7.77 14.01 16.69
C TRP A 194 -6.36 13.41 16.72
N LEU A 195 -5.81 13.09 17.90
CA LEU A 195 -4.50 12.44 18.03
C LEU A 195 -4.48 11.08 17.33
N VAL A 196 -5.54 10.29 17.48
CA VAL A 196 -5.69 9.01 16.77
C VAL A 196 -5.70 9.23 15.25
N GLN A 197 -6.45 10.21 14.75
CA GLN A 197 -6.49 10.54 13.32
C GLN A 197 -5.12 10.91 12.75
N VAL A 198 -4.40 11.81 13.42
CA VAL A 198 -3.07 12.28 12.98
C VAL A 198 -2.01 11.19 13.07
N ALA A 199 -2.07 10.32 14.10
CA ALA A 199 -1.10 9.24 14.29
C ALA A 199 -1.34 8.04 13.37
N TRP A 200 -2.56 7.86 12.85
CA TRP A 200 -2.98 6.64 12.17
C TRP A 200 -2.14 6.33 10.92
N ILE A 201 -2.08 7.24 9.96
CA ILE A 201 -1.34 7.04 8.71
C ILE A 201 0.18 6.96 8.93
N PRO A 202 0.81 7.82 9.76
CA PRO A 202 2.21 7.67 10.13
C PRO A 202 2.57 6.29 10.67
N PHE A 203 1.77 5.73 11.58
CA PHE A 203 2.05 4.42 12.15
C PHE A 203 1.78 3.30 11.15
N TRP A 204 0.56 3.24 10.61
CA TRP A 204 0.16 2.10 9.82
C TRP A 204 0.68 2.11 8.38
N ALA A 205 0.67 3.24 7.67
CA ALA A 205 1.18 3.28 6.30
C ALA A 205 2.71 3.44 6.29
N ALA A 206 3.23 4.52 6.89
CA ALA A 206 4.67 4.82 6.83
C ALA A 206 5.51 3.88 7.70
N GLY A 207 4.93 3.33 8.77
CA GLY A 207 5.57 2.33 9.63
C GLY A 207 5.27 0.90 9.18
N VAL A 208 4.02 0.46 9.33
CA VAL A 208 3.64 -0.96 9.15
C VAL A 208 3.69 -1.41 7.69
N ILE A 209 3.05 -0.71 6.75
CA ILE A 209 3.07 -1.11 5.33
C ILE A 209 4.48 -0.99 4.76
N ASN A 210 5.13 0.17 4.87
CA ASN A 210 6.49 0.34 4.34
C ASN A 210 7.53 -0.53 5.06
N GLY A 211 7.33 -0.81 6.36
CA GLY A 211 8.21 -1.65 7.16
C GLY A 211 7.91 -3.14 7.00
N LEU A 212 6.83 -3.63 7.62
CA LEU A 212 6.47 -5.06 7.59
C LEU A 212 6.16 -5.54 6.18
N GLY A 213 5.52 -4.71 5.34
CA GLY A 213 5.24 -5.04 3.95
C GLY A 213 6.49 -5.30 3.12
N HIS A 214 7.67 -4.91 3.57
CA HIS A 214 8.96 -5.22 2.93
C HIS A 214 9.88 -6.10 3.76
N PHE A 215 9.39 -6.66 4.87
CA PHE A 215 10.22 -7.39 5.82
C PHE A 215 9.63 -8.75 6.22
N TRP A 216 8.30 -8.84 6.36
CA TRP A 216 7.66 -10.04 6.89
C TRP A 216 6.23 -10.22 6.37
N GLY A 217 5.98 -11.41 5.81
CA GLY A 217 4.67 -11.79 5.31
C GLY A 217 4.76 -12.97 4.35
N TYR A 218 3.66 -13.25 3.65
CA TYR A 218 3.62 -14.23 2.57
C TYR A 218 3.81 -13.56 1.21
N ARG A 219 4.20 -14.33 0.19
CA ARG A 219 4.37 -13.83 -1.17
C ARG A 219 3.61 -14.71 -2.15
N ASN A 220 2.81 -14.08 -2.99
CA ASN A 220 2.21 -14.73 -4.15
C ASN A 220 3.18 -14.76 -5.34
N PHE A 221 4.06 -13.76 -5.41
CA PHE A 221 4.98 -13.53 -6.51
C PHE A 221 6.39 -13.21 -6.01
N SER A 222 7.36 -13.37 -6.90
CA SER A 222 8.77 -13.05 -6.64
C SER A 222 9.25 -11.92 -7.57
N PRO A 223 8.70 -10.68 -7.49
CA PRO A 223 9.37 -9.53 -8.10
C PRO A 223 10.76 -9.34 -7.47
N PRO A 224 11.67 -8.61 -8.14
CA PRO A 224 13.03 -8.36 -7.67
C PRO A 224 13.09 -7.31 -6.53
N ASP A 225 12.24 -7.47 -5.50
CA ASP A 225 12.20 -6.67 -4.28
C ASP A 225 11.84 -7.54 -3.06
N ALA A 226 11.85 -6.95 -1.86
CA ALA A 226 11.53 -7.63 -0.60
C ALA A 226 10.04 -7.56 -0.20
N SER A 227 9.14 -7.11 -1.07
CA SER A 227 7.71 -6.94 -0.75
C SER A 227 7.01 -8.24 -0.32
N THR A 228 6.11 -8.16 0.64
CA THR A 228 5.35 -9.27 1.23
C THR A 228 3.93 -8.82 1.53
N ASN A 229 2.96 -9.69 1.32
CA ASN A 229 1.61 -9.49 1.84
C ASN A 229 1.64 -9.76 3.35
N ILE A 230 1.19 -8.81 4.16
CA ILE A 230 1.19 -8.90 5.62
C ILE A 230 0.05 -9.80 6.10
N SER A 231 -1.15 -9.59 5.55
CA SER A 231 -2.38 -10.30 5.92
C SER A 231 -3.27 -10.49 4.69
N PRO A 232 -4.04 -11.58 4.57
CA PRO A 232 -5.06 -11.70 3.54
C PRO A 232 -6.28 -10.81 3.79
N TRP A 233 -6.44 -10.26 5.00
CA TRP A 233 -7.56 -9.41 5.40
C TRP A 233 -7.21 -7.94 5.22
N GLY A 234 -7.21 -7.47 3.97
CA GLY A 234 -6.89 -6.09 3.61
C GLY A 234 -7.99 -5.09 3.97
N ILE A 235 -8.26 -4.96 5.27
CA ILE A 235 -9.34 -4.16 5.85
C ILE A 235 -8.77 -2.98 6.63
N LEU A 236 -7.74 -3.22 7.44
CA LEU A 236 -7.22 -2.24 8.39
C LEU A 236 -6.65 -1.04 7.66
N ILE A 237 -5.93 -1.26 6.54
CA ILE A 237 -5.29 -0.21 5.74
C ILE A 237 -5.77 -0.29 4.30
N GLY A 238 -7.05 -0.54 4.07
CA GLY A 238 -7.62 -0.29 2.74
C GLY A 238 -7.22 -1.31 1.67
N GLY A 239 -6.58 -2.42 2.02
CA GLY A 239 -6.04 -3.40 1.09
C GLY A 239 -4.54 -3.29 0.86
N GLU A 240 -3.88 -2.24 1.39
CA GLU A 240 -2.43 -2.03 1.29
C GLU A 240 -1.61 -3.15 1.96
N GLU A 241 -2.25 -3.95 2.81
CA GLU A 241 -1.66 -5.16 3.41
C GLU A 241 -1.27 -6.21 2.35
N LEU A 242 -1.83 -6.13 1.14
CA LEU A 242 -1.54 -7.01 0.00
C LEU A 242 -0.36 -6.46 -0.83
N HIS A 243 0.72 -6.10 -0.13
CA HIS A 243 1.82 -5.31 -0.66
C HIS A 243 2.68 -6.03 -1.70
N ASN A 244 2.87 -7.35 -1.59
CA ASN A 244 3.57 -8.13 -2.62
C ASN A 244 2.79 -8.17 -3.94
N ASN A 245 1.47 -8.27 -3.87
CA ASN A 245 0.63 -8.22 -5.07
C ASN A 245 0.74 -6.85 -5.73
N HIS A 246 0.66 -5.80 -4.91
CA HIS A 246 0.82 -4.41 -5.34
C HIS A 246 2.16 -4.17 -6.05
N HIS A 247 3.28 -4.54 -5.41
CA HIS A 247 4.62 -4.41 -6.00
C HIS A 247 4.80 -5.19 -7.30
N THR A 248 4.11 -6.31 -7.44
CA THR A 248 4.12 -7.10 -8.68
C THR A 248 3.32 -6.42 -9.80
N PHE A 249 2.18 -5.83 -9.47
CA PHE A 249 1.26 -5.19 -10.43
C PHE A 249 0.89 -3.77 -9.99
N PRO A 250 1.84 -2.81 -9.97
CA PRO A 250 1.65 -1.50 -9.35
C PRO A 250 0.51 -0.69 -10.00
N THR A 251 0.28 -0.90 -11.30
CA THR A 251 -0.80 -0.22 -12.03
C THR A 251 -2.17 -0.87 -11.89
N SER A 252 -2.31 -1.97 -11.14
CA SER A 252 -3.60 -2.62 -10.90
C SER A 252 -4.43 -1.85 -9.88
N ALA A 253 -5.70 -1.55 -10.20
CA ALA A 253 -6.61 -0.91 -9.24
C ALA A 253 -7.07 -1.86 -8.12
N ARG A 254 -6.85 -3.17 -8.30
CA ARG A 254 -7.18 -4.24 -7.36
C ARG A 254 -5.88 -4.84 -6.84
N LEU A 255 -5.70 -4.83 -5.52
CA LEU A 255 -4.51 -5.38 -4.86
C LEU A 255 -4.67 -6.86 -4.52
N SER A 256 -5.91 -7.37 -4.38
CA SER A 256 -6.16 -8.79 -4.18
C SER A 256 -6.00 -9.61 -5.46
N ILE A 257 -5.35 -10.76 -5.34
CA ILE A 257 -5.11 -11.69 -6.45
C ILE A 257 -5.73 -13.06 -6.15
N ARG A 258 -5.61 -13.55 -4.92
CA ARG A 258 -6.21 -14.81 -4.50
C ARG A 258 -7.67 -14.62 -4.10
N TRP A 259 -8.44 -15.69 -4.17
CA TRP A 259 -9.87 -15.66 -3.84
C TRP A 259 -10.16 -15.40 -2.37
N TYR A 260 -9.23 -15.78 -1.48
CA TYR A 260 -9.31 -15.56 -0.03
C TYR A 260 -8.75 -14.20 0.42
N GLU A 261 -8.19 -13.41 -0.51
CA GLU A 261 -7.67 -12.08 -0.19
C GLU A 261 -8.78 -11.04 -0.29
N VAL A 262 -9.00 -10.32 0.80
CA VAL A 262 -9.95 -9.22 0.91
C VAL A 262 -9.22 -7.92 0.63
N ASP A 263 -9.78 -7.10 -0.26
CA ASP A 263 -9.30 -5.75 -0.58
C ASP A 263 -10.48 -4.79 -0.45
N ILE A 264 -10.55 -4.08 0.68
CA ILE A 264 -11.67 -3.16 0.93
C ILE A 264 -11.61 -1.91 0.04
N GLY A 265 -10.42 -1.45 -0.35
CA GLY A 265 -10.26 -0.38 -1.33
C GLY A 265 -10.88 -0.76 -2.68
N TRP A 266 -10.71 -2.02 -3.10
CA TRP A 266 -11.35 -2.54 -4.32
C TRP A 266 -12.88 -2.60 -4.21
N LEU A 267 -13.42 -2.94 -3.04
CA LEU A 267 -14.86 -2.88 -2.79
C LEU A 267 -15.40 -1.45 -3.03
N TYR A 268 -14.76 -0.44 -2.44
CA TYR A 268 -15.17 0.96 -2.63
C TYR A 268 -15.00 1.42 -4.08
N ILE A 269 -13.90 1.05 -4.74
CA ILE A 269 -13.71 1.36 -6.17
C ILE A 269 -14.83 0.77 -7.01
N ARG A 270 -15.26 -0.47 -6.73
CA ARG A 270 -16.40 -1.09 -7.43
C ARG A 270 -17.72 -0.38 -7.17
N ILE A 271 -17.96 0.07 -5.94
CA ILE A 271 -19.16 0.86 -5.61
C ILE A 271 -19.13 2.19 -6.39
N LEU A 272 -18.02 2.92 -6.36
CA LEU A 272 -17.86 4.17 -7.09
C LEU A 272 -18.01 3.96 -8.60
N ALA A 273 -17.44 2.89 -9.16
CA ALA A 273 -17.57 2.56 -10.57
C ALA A 273 -19.01 2.22 -10.96
N ALA A 274 -19.74 1.48 -10.13
CA ALA A 274 -21.16 1.19 -10.34
C ALA A 274 -22.02 2.46 -10.34
N LEU A 275 -21.61 3.49 -9.60
CA LEU A 275 -22.24 4.81 -9.58
C LEU A 275 -21.75 5.74 -10.70
N GLY A 276 -20.86 5.30 -11.58
CA GLY A 276 -20.26 6.14 -12.63
C GLY A 276 -19.24 7.17 -12.12
N LEU A 277 -18.80 7.04 -10.87
CA LEU A 277 -17.90 7.98 -10.19
C LEU A 277 -16.42 7.55 -10.24
N ALA A 278 -16.12 6.38 -10.79
CA ALA A 278 -14.77 5.90 -11.00
C ALA A 278 -14.67 5.07 -12.29
N HIS A 279 -13.55 5.17 -13.00
CA HIS A 279 -13.25 4.36 -14.18
C HIS A 279 -11.95 3.59 -13.95
N VAL A 280 -12.05 2.26 -13.82
CA VAL A 280 -10.88 1.39 -13.63
C VAL A 280 -10.12 1.27 -14.95
N LYS A 281 -8.84 1.64 -14.94
CA LYS A 281 -7.99 1.57 -16.14
C LYS A 281 -7.37 0.20 -16.33
N LYS A 282 -6.84 -0.37 -15.24
CA LYS A 282 -6.05 -1.59 -15.28
C LYS A 282 -6.33 -2.47 -14.07
N VAL A 283 -6.33 -3.77 -14.32
CA VAL A 283 -6.32 -4.82 -13.29
C VAL A 283 -5.24 -5.82 -13.65
N ALA A 284 -4.64 -6.45 -12.64
CA ALA A 284 -3.67 -7.50 -12.86
C ALA A 284 -4.23 -8.59 -13.80
N PRO A 285 -3.46 -9.06 -14.80
CA PRO A 285 -3.89 -10.10 -15.72
C PRO A 285 -4.32 -11.35 -14.95
N ARG A 286 -5.40 -11.99 -15.39
CA ARG A 286 -5.77 -13.32 -14.94
C ARG A 286 -5.32 -14.34 -15.98
N PRO A 287 -4.42 -15.27 -15.62
CA PRO A 287 -4.02 -16.35 -16.50
C PRO A 287 -5.23 -17.10 -17.04
N ARG A 288 -5.30 -17.27 -18.36
CA ARG A 288 -6.23 -18.17 -19.01
C ARG A 288 -5.45 -19.33 -19.62
N LEU A 289 -5.95 -20.53 -19.39
CA LEU A 289 -5.40 -21.76 -19.92
C LEU A 289 -6.45 -22.35 -20.87
N GLY A 290 -6.05 -22.65 -22.09
CA GLY A 290 -6.87 -23.34 -23.09
C GLY A 290 -6.38 -24.77 -23.30
N ASP A 291 -6.70 -25.31 -24.48
CA ASP A 291 -6.21 -26.63 -24.88
C ASP A 291 -4.69 -26.64 -25.06
N LEU A 292 -4.10 -27.81 -24.80
CA LEU A 292 -2.67 -28.01 -24.95
C LEU A 292 -2.27 -27.90 -26.42
N ARG A 293 -1.39 -26.95 -26.74
CA ARG A 293 -0.82 -26.83 -28.09
C ARG A 293 0.38 -27.75 -28.26
N PRO A 294 0.57 -28.41 -29.42
CA PRO A 294 1.75 -29.23 -29.69
C PRO A 294 3.05 -28.42 -29.63
N VAL A 295 3.03 -27.19 -30.16
CA VAL A 295 4.19 -26.29 -30.21
C VAL A 295 3.75 -24.90 -29.77
N VAL A 296 4.63 -24.18 -29.07
CA VAL A 296 4.43 -22.78 -28.71
C VAL A 296 4.46 -21.93 -29.98
N ASP A 297 3.43 -21.12 -30.19
CA ASP A 297 3.38 -20.12 -31.27
C ASP A 297 3.48 -18.68 -30.72
N PHE A 298 3.35 -17.69 -31.61
CA PHE A 298 3.47 -16.27 -31.24
C PHE A 298 2.38 -15.79 -30.27
N ASP A 299 1.19 -16.40 -30.29
CA ASP A 299 0.09 -16.04 -29.39
C ASP A 299 0.33 -16.62 -28.01
N THR A 300 0.76 -17.88 -27.93
CA THR A 300 1.17 -18.50 -26.66
C THR A 300 2.36 -17.77 -26.06
N LEU A 301 3.38 -17.40 -26.86
CA LEU A 301 4.51 -16.58 -26.40
C LEU A 301 4.01 -15.27 -25.80
N GLN A 302 3.12 -14.55 -26.48
CA GLN A 302 2.57 -13.30 -25.98
C GLN A 302 1.78 -13.52 -24.68
N ALA A 303 0.98 -14.59 -24.59
CA ALA A 303 0.22 -14.93 -23.39
C ALA A 303 1.14 -15.27 -22.20
N VAL A 304 2.22 -16.00 -22.42
CA VAL A 304 3.26 -16.30 -21.43
C VAL A 304 3.94 -15.02 -20.95
N ILE A 305 4.30 -14.11 -21.86
CA ILE A 305 4.95 -12.83 -21.51
C ILE A 305 4.02 -11.96 -20.67
N VAL A 306 2.76 -11.83 -21.06
CA VAL A 306 1.74 -11.06 -20.31
C VAL A 306 1.53 -11.64 -18.91
N ASN A 307 1.59 -12.97 -18.78
CA ASN A 307 1.38 -13.68 -17.51
C ASN A 307 2.69 -14.14 -16.84
N ARG A 308 3.82 -13.51 -17.15
CA ARG A 308 5.16 -13.92 -16.67
C ARG A 308 5.26 -14.11 -15.15
N TYR A 309 4.56 -13.29 -14.37
CA TYR A 309 4.56 -13.42 -12.92
C TYR A 309 3.77 -14.65 -12.44
N ASP A 310 2.68 -15.05 -13.11
CA ASP A 310 2.03 -16.33 -12.80
C ASP A 310 2.95 -17.48 -13.13
N VAL A 311 3.57 -17.47 -14.31
CA VAL A 311 4.55 -18.48 -14.75
C VAL A 311 5.67 -18.63 -13.71
N LEU A 312 6.31 -17.54 -13.30
CA LEU A 312 7.33 -17.54 -12.26
C LEU A 312 6.83 -18.06 -10.92
N SER A 313 5.61 -17.68 -10.53
CA SER A 313 5.02 -18.15 -9.27
C SER A 313 4.77 -19.66 -9.28
N GLN A 314 4.36 -20.21 -10.43
CA GLN A 314 4.13 -21.63 -10.61
C GLN A 314 5.44 -22.39 -10.67
N TYR A 315 6.44 -21.85 -11.37
CA TYR A 315 7.80 -22.37 -11.36
C TYR A 315 8.34 -22.46 -9.93
N ALA A 316 8.22 -21.38 -9.15
CA ALA A 316 8.68 -21.37 -7.76
C ALA A 316 7.98 -22.43 -6.89
N ARG A 317 6.72 -22.79 -7.18
CA ARG A 317 6.03 -23.90 -6.52
C ARG A 317 6.57 -25.26 -6.95
N SER A 318 6.75 -25.48 -8.25
CA SER A 318 7.38 -26.68 -8.81
C SER A 318 8.77 -26.89 -8.21
N LEU A 319 9.60 -25.86 -8.16
CA LEU A 319 10.95 -25.93 -7.60
C LEU A 319 10.95 -26.23 -6.09
N LYS A 320 9.95 -25.74 -5.34
CA LYS A 320 9.74 -26.13 -3.93
C LYS A 320 9.35 -27.60 -3.78
N GLN A 321 8.62 -28.18 -4.74
CA GLN A 321 8.28 -29.60 -4.74
C GLN A 321 9.52 -30.44 -5.05
N VAL A 322 10.25 -30.13 -6.13
CA VAL A 322 11.53 -30.78 -6.46
C VAL A 322 12.47 -30.73 -5.26
N TYR A 323 12.62 -29.56 -4.61
CA TYR A 323 13.42 -29.43 -3.40
C TYR A 323 12.99 -30.36 -2.28
N ARG A 324 11.68 -30.53 -2.03
CA ARG A 324 11.21 -31.43 -0.96
C ARG A 324 11.46 -32.90 -1.29
N GLU A 325 11.24 -33.29 -2.54
CA GLU A 325 11.43 -34.66 -3.01
C GLU A 325 12.92 -35.04 -2.95
N GLU A 326 13.80 -34.19 -3.47
CA GLU A 326 15.25 -34.40 -3.46
C GLU A 326 15.85 -34.34 -2.05
N LEU A 327 15.35 -33.45 -1.17
CA LEU A 327 15.84 -33.41 0.21
C LEU A 327 15.52 -34.69 1.00
N ALA A 328 14.44 -35.40 0.61
CA ALA A 328 14.04 -36.64 1.24
C ALA A 328 14.92 -37.84 0.81
N THR A 329 15.61 -37.74 -0.32
CA THR A 329 16.49 -38.81 -0.85
C THR A 329 17.95 -38.63 -0.42
N LEU A 330 18.37 -37.41 -0.07
CA LEU A 330 19.73 -37.12 0.39
C LEU A 330 20.03 -37.70 1.79
N GLN A 331 21.20 -38.30 1.95
CA GLN A 331 21.65 -38.90 3.22
C GLN A 331 21.70 -37.89 4.38
N ASP A 332 22.09 -36.63 4.12
CA ASP A 332 22.09 -35.53 5.11
C ASP A 332 21.31 -34.31 4.61
N GLY A 333 20.07 -34.52 4.17
CA GLY A 333 19.21 -33.42 3.69
C GLY A 333 18.93 -32.34 4.75
N ARG A 334 19.03 -32.66 6.04
CA ARG A 334 18.75 -31.70 7.12
C ARG A 334 19.66 -30.47 7.07
N ARG A 335 20.91 -30.64 6.61
CA ARG A 335 21.88 -29.53 6.49
C ARG A 335 21.47 -28.46 5.48
N PHE A 336 20.56 -28.76 4.55
CA PHE A 336 20.06 -27.80 3.56
C PHE A 336 18.67 -27.25 3.88
N LYS A 337 18.16 -27.49 5.10
CA LYS A 337 16.87 -26.96 5.54
C LYS A 337 16.86 -25.43 5.42
N GLY A 338 15.83 -24.90 4.76
CA GLY A 338 15.64 -23.45 4.57
C GLY A 338 16.15 -22.91 3.24
N MET A 339 16.83 -23.70 2.41
CA MET A 339 17.35 -23.27 1.10
C MET A 339 16.26 -23.05 0.04
N LYS A 340 15.04 -23.55 0.26
CA LYS A 340 13.89 -23.37 -0.65
C LYS A 340 13.61 -21.93 -1.08
N ARG A 341 13.91 -20.94 -0.23
CA ARG A 341 13.67 -19.52 -0.54
C ARG A 341 14.66 -18.98 -1.58
N TRP A 342 15.90 -19.46 -1.54
CA TRP A 342 16.98 -19.02 -2.41
C TRP A 342 16.89 -19.67 -3.79
N LEU A 343 16.37 -20.91 -3.86
CA LEU A 343 16.07 -21.57 -5.13
C LEU A 343 15.10 -20.76 -6.00
N ALA A 344 14.14 -20.08 -5.38
CA ALA A 344 13.14 -19.27 -6.07
C ALA A 344 13.52 -17.78 -6.21
N ALA A 345 14.71 -17.38 -5.76
CA ALA A 345 15.22 -16.01 -5.86
C ALA A 345 16.16 -15.87 -7.06
N ASP A 346 16.20 -14.70 -7.70
CA ASP A 346 17.14 -14.45 -8.79
C ASP A 346 18.58 -14.59 -8.29
N ALA A 347 19.50 -15.06 -9.13
CA ALA A 347 20.86 -15.40 -8.70
C ALA A 347 21.58 -14.23 -7.98
N GLY A 348 21.33 -12.99 -8.42
CA GLY A 348 21.87 -11.78 -7.80
C GLY A 348 21.34 -11.51 -6.39
N ALA A 349 20.13 -11.98 -6.06
CA ALA A 349 19.47 -11.75 -4.78
C ALA A 349 19.87 -12.75 -3.68
N VAL A 350 20.67 -13.78 -4.01
CA VAL A 350 21.15 -14.76 -3.02
C VAL A 350 22.33 -14.15 -2.24
N PRO A 351 22.22 -14.01 -0.89
CA PRO A 351 23.30 -13.48 -0.06
C PRO A 351 24.57 -14.31 -0.20
N GLN A 352 25.74 -13.65 -0.17
CA GLN A 352 27.04 -14.29 -0.38
C GLN A 352 27.26 -15.51 0.54
N GLU A 353 26.86 -15.40 1.81
CA GLU A 353 26.93 -16.49 2.80
C GLU A 353 26.13 -17.74 2.40
N GLN A 354 25.04 -17.58 1.66
CA GLN A 354 24.15 -18.68 1.27
C GLN A 354 24.51 -19.27 -0.10
N ARG A 355 25.34 -18.59 -0.90
CA ARG A 355 25.73 -19.05 -2.24
C ARG A 355 26.47 -20.38 -2.20
N SER A 356 27.46 -20.51 -1.32
CA SER A 356 28.23 -21.77 -1.16
C SER A 356 27.34 -22.94 -0.76
N ARG A 357 26.41 -22.74 0.18
CA ARG A 357 25.43 -23.77 0.59
C ARG A 357 24.46 -24.13 -0.54
N LEU A 358 24.05 -23.15 -1.34
CA LEU A 358 23.20 -23.40 -2.50
C LEU A 358 23.96 -24.20 -3.56
N GLU A 359 25.19 -23.84 -3.89
CA GLU A 359 26.04 -24.57 -4.83
C GLU A 359 26.27 -26.03 -4.40
N LEU A 360 26.56 -26.26 -3.11
CA LEU A 360 26.67 -27.61 -2.55
C LEU A 360 25.37 -28.41 -2.72
N LEU A 361 24.21 -27.81 -2.44
CA LEU A 361 22.91 -28.48 -2.64
C LEU A 361 22.67 -28.84 -4.11
N LEU A 362 22.95 -27.92 -5.03
CA LEU A 362 22.79 -28.14 -6.46
C LEU A 362 23.79 -29.20 -6.97
N GLY A 363 24.98 -29.31 -6.37
CA GLY A 363 25.96 -30.35 -6.70
C GLY A 363 25.53 -31.76 -6.28
N GLU A 364 24.66 -31.89 -5.28
CA GLU A 364 24.22 -33.21 -4.76
C GLU A 364 22.90 -33.70 -5.37
N SER A 365 22.19 -32.85 -6.11
CA SER A 365 20.95 -33.23 -6.79
C SER A 365 20.94 -32.69 -8.21
N ARG A 366 21.09 -33.61 -9.17
CA ARG A 366 21.01 -33.29 -10.61
C ARG A 366 19.65 -32.69 -10.97
N ALA A 367 18.56 -33.20 -10.39
CA ALA A 367 17.21 -32.67 -10.64
C ALA A 367 17.07 -31.22 -10.17
N LEU A 368 17.58 -30.89 -8.97
CA LEU A 368 17.59 -29.52 -8.47
C LEU A 368 18.50 -28.60 -9.30
N GLN A 369 19.68 -29.08 -9.69
CA GLN A 369 20.59 -28.34 -10.56
C GLN A 369 19.92 -27.96 -11.88
N THR A 370 19.32 -28.94 -12.56
CA THR A 370 18.59 -28.73 -13.81
C THR A 370 17.41 -27.78 -13.61
N ALA A 371 16.57 -28.01 -12.61
CA ALA A 371 15.41 -27.17 -12.34
C ALA A 371 15.79 -25.72 -11.97
N TYR A 372 16.90 -25.51 -11.24
CA TYR A 372 17.41 -24.19 -10.92
C TYR A 372 18.00 -23.50 -12.15
N ALA A 373 18.84 -24.17 -12.94
CA ALA A 373 19.43 -23.62 -14.15
C ALA A 373 18.36 -23.20 -15.17
N MET A 374 17.39 -24.07 -15.43
CA MET A 374 16.29 -23.79 -16.35
C MET A 374 15.40 -22.62 -15.89
N ARG A 375 15.33 -22.34 -14.58
CA ARG A 375 14.62 -21.17 -14.06
C ARG A 375 15.37 -19.89 -14.45
N GLN A 376 16.69 -19.88 -14.27
CA GLN A 376 17.52 -18.73 -14.60
C GLN A 376 17.47 -18.47 -16.11
N GLU A 377 17.54 -19.53 -16.93
CA GLU A 377 17.35 -19.41 -18.39
C GLU A 377 16.00 -18.76 -18.72
N LEU A 378 14.91 -19.28 -18.16
CA LEU A 378 13.57 -18.74 -18.42
C LEU A 378 13.43 -17.28 -17.98
N ALA A 379 14.03 -16.91 -16.84
CA ALA A 379 14.09 -15.52 -16.37
C ALA A 379 14.81 -14.61 -17.37
N THR A 380 15.96 -15.04 -17.91
CA THR A 380 16.72 -14.26 -18.89
C THR A 380 15.98 -14.08 -20.22
N VAL A 381 15.09 -15.00 -20.62
CA VAL A 381 14.25 -14.82 -21.81
C VAL A 381 13.38 -13.57 -21.67
N TRP A 382 12.91 -13.24 -20.48
CA TRP A 382 12.04 -12.09 -20.24
C TRP A 382 12.79 -10.76 -20.07
N GLU A 383 14.05 -10.80 -19.64
CA GLU A 383 14.87 -9.58 -19.44
C GLU A 383 15.44 -9.02 -20.74
N ARG A 384 15.46 -9.82 -21.82
CA ARG A 384 15.99 -9.41 -23.13
C ARG A 384 14.98 -8.56 -23.91
N SER A 385 14.86 -7.29 -23.53
CA SER A 385 14.01 -6.28 -24.19
C SER A 385 14.34 -6.02 -25.66
N ASN A 386 15.56 -6.34 -26.12
CA ASN A 386 16.02 -6.11 -27.50
C ASN A 386 16.03 -7.36 -28.39
N ALA A 387 15.58 -8.53 -27.89
CA ALA A 387 15.53 -9.74 -28.71
C ALA A 387 14.38 -9.68 -29.72
N SER A 388 14.60 -10.21 -30.93
CA SER A 388 13.51 -10.33 -31.92
C SER A 388 12.44 -11.31 -31.42
N ARG A 389 11.20 -11.12 -31.88
CA ARG A 389 10.07 -11.96 -31.46
C ARG A 389 10.29 -13.42 -31.86
N GLU A 390 10.93 -13.67 -32.99
CA GLU A 390 11.33 -14.99 -33.47
C GLU A 390 12.35 -15.65 -32.55
N HIS A 391 13.33 -14.89 -32.05
CA HIS A 391 14.34 -15.39 -31.12
C HIS A 391 13.70 -15.80 -29.79
N LEU A 392 12.79 -14.97 -29.26
CA LEU A 392 12.05 -15.28 -28.04
C LEU A 392 11.15 -16.52 -28.20
N LEU A 393 10.53 -16.67 -29.37
CA LEU A 393 9.71 -17.84 -29.69
C LEU A 393 10.55 -19.12 -29.68
N ARG A 394 11.67 -19.13 -30.40
CA ARG A 394 12.59 -20.29 -30.43
C ARG A 394 13.13 -20.60 -29.04
N ALA A 395 13.58 -19.59 -28.29
CA ALA A 395 14.09 -19.79 -26.93
C ALA A 395 13.04 -20.45 -26.02
N LEU A 396 11.76 -20.07 -26.13
CA LEU A 396 10.68 -20.68 -25.36
C LEU A 396 10.35 -22.10 -25.83
N GLN A 397 10.39 -22.37 -27.14
CA GLN A 397 10.23 -23.71 -27.71
C GLN A 397 11.34 -24.66 -27.23
N ASP A 398 12.60 -24.25 -27.37
CA ASP A 398 13.77 -25.01 -26.93
C ASP A 398 13.72 -25.27 -25.41
N TRP A 399 13.23 -24.29 -24.64
CA TRP A 399 13.03 -24.43 -23.19
C TRP A 399 11.99 -25.53 -22.88
N CYS A 400 10.86 -25.55 -23.60
CA CYS A 400 9.82 -26.56 -23.43
C CYS A 400 10.34 -27.97 -23.77
N GLU A 401 11.08 -28.11 -24.88
CA GLU A 401 11.67 -29.38 -25.29
C GLU A 401 12.69 -29.91 -24.26
N ARG A 402 13.58 -29.04 -23.75
CA ARG A 402 14.50 -29.42 -22.67
C ARG A 402 13.77 -29.79 -21.39
N ALA A 403 12.69 -29.09 -21.06
CA ALA A 403 11.91 -29.35 -19.85
C ALA A 403 11.25 -30.73 -19.92
N GLU A 404 10.73 -31.11 -21.09
CA GLU A 404 10.14 -32.42 -21.36
C GLU A 404 11.17 -33.55 -21.28
N ASN A 405 12.37 -33.32 -21.80
CA ASN A 405 13.48 -34.28 -21.80
C ASN A 405 14.35 -34.26 -20.53
N SER A 406 14.03 -33.43 -19.54
CA SER A 406 14.87 -33.20 -18.35
C SER A 406 14.91 -34.39 -17.38
N GLY A 407 13.94 -35.30 -17.46
CA GLY A 407 13.70 -36.33 -16.44
C GLY A 407 13.12 -35.79 -15.13
N VAL A 408 12.82 -34.49 -15.03
CA VAL A 408 12.22 -33.85 -13.86
C VAL A 408 10.73 -33.62 -14.13
N ARG A 409 9.86 -34.44 -13.54
CA ARG A 409 8.40 -34.41 -13.74
C ARG A 409 7.80 -33.00 -13.66
N GLN A 410 8.22 -32.20 -12.68
CA GLN A 410 7.67 -30.85 -12.47
C GLN A 410 8.07 -29.86 -13.57
N LEU A 411 9.20 -30.07 -14.25
CA LEU A 411 9.57 -29.27 -15.44
C LEU A 411 8.72 -29.68 -16.64
N GLN A 412 8.42 -30.98 -16.79
CA GLN A 412 7.53 -31.49 -17.83
C GLN A 412 6.12 -30.91 -17.66
N GLU A 413 5.57 -30.94 -16.44
CA GLU A 413 4.27 -30.33 -16.10
C GLU A 413 4.26 -28.81 -16.37
N LEU A 414 5.36 -28.11 -16.11
CA LEU A 414 5.49 -26.69 -16.44
C LEU A 414 5.48 -26.44 -17.95
N SER A 415 6.18 -27.27 -18.74
CA SER A 415 6.15 -27.17 -20.20
C SER A 415 4.74 -27.30 -20.75
N LEU A 416 4.00 -28.32 -20.28
CA LEU A 416 2.60 -28.54 -20.66
C LEU A 416 1.72 -27.33 -20.30
N ARG A 417 1.94 -26.74 -19.12
CA ARG A 417 1.23 -25.52 -18.71
C ARG A 417 1.60 -24.32 -19.58
N LEU A 418 2.87 -24.13 -19.93
CA LEU A 418 3.30 -23.03 -20.81
C LEU A 418 2.60 -23.11 -22.17
N ARG A 419 2.50 -24.31 -22.73
CA ARG A 419 1.83 -24.58 -24.01
C ARG A 419 0.29 -24.45 -23.96
N SER A 420 -0.30 -24.29 -22.78
CA SER A 420 -1.75 -24.03 -22.65
C SER A 420 -2.10 -22.58 -22.38
N TYR A 421 -1.14 -21.67 -22.20
CA TYR A 421 -1.46 -20.24 -22.05
C TYR A 421 -2.10 -19.67 -23.32
N VAL A 422 -3.18 -18.93 -23.14
CA VAL A 422 -3.90 -18.23 -24.21
C VAL A 422 -4.11 -16.77 -23.84
N LEU A 423 -4.22 -15.91 -24.86
CA LEU A 423 -4.56 -14.51 -24.68
C LEU A 423 -5.99 -14.37 -24.15
N ALA A 424 -6.21 -13.34 -23.33
CA ALA A 424 -7.49 -13.08 -22.66
C ALA A 424 -8.44 -12.24 -23.52
#